data_AF-A0A7G8WIJ3-F1
#
_entry.id   AF-A0A7G8WIJ3-F1
#
_cell.length_a   1.000
_cell.length_b   1.000
_cell.length_c   1.000
_cell.angle_alpha   90.00
_cell.angle_beta   90.00
_cell.angle_gamma   90.00
#
_symmetry.space_group_name_H-M   'P 1'
#
loop_
_entity.id
_entity.type
_entity.pdbx_description
1 polymer ?
#
loop_
_entity_poly.entity_id
_entity_poly.type
_entity_poly.pdbx_seq_one_letter_code
_entity_poly.pdbx_strand_id
1 'polypeptide(L)'
;MTVGLLTAVVVLLVIGSAGAFAIARHQRGSAGVAAPDPAASRLPPHPQQAPGSSAGGATSTEGQGTQQPVRSTGEAPPASSAAASPMASASTDAGPAPETDPATAPVGPSNNLTVQMSPSTRTHARSQDVQQVLQTYFDAINQHDYSSWTQSVTKTLASHQTGQQWLLAYATTVDSSIWMQSMRDDPLQVQIHFTSQQDPDLAPVDLKVGCIHWTLTYQLADQDGRLAIGSTVDGSVDYVKC
;
A
#
# COMPACT_ATOMS: atom_id res chain seq x y z
N MET A 1 -3.09 -34.33 -23.86
CA MET A 1 -3.64 -33.45 -22.81
C MET A 1 -2.63 -32.36 -22.54
N THR A 2 -2.92 -31.12 -22.95
CA THR A 2 -2.01 -29.98 -22.84
C THR A 2 -2.83 -28.75 -22.48
N VAL A 3 -3.08 -28.58 -21.19
CA VAL A 3 -3.69 -27.37 -20.60
C VAL A 3 -2.82 -26.99 -19.42
N GLY A 4 -2.10 -25.88 -19.54
CA GLY A 4 -1.08 -25.50 -18.55
C GLY A 4 -0.11 -24.44 -19.04
N LEU A 5 -0.61 -23.32 -19.60
CA LEU A 5 0.23 -22.15 -19.89
C LEU A 5 -0.54 -20.82 -20.02
N LEU A 6 -1.67 -20.66 -19.31
CA LEU A 6 -2.57 -19.49 -19.46
C LEU A 6 -2.88 -18.71 -18.17
N THR A 7 -2.46 -19.18 -17.00
CA THR A 7 -2.70 -18.53 -15.71
C THR A 7 -1.63 -17.53 -15.27
N ALA A 8 -0.44 -17.53 -15.90
CA ALA A 8 0.71 -16.73 -15.46
C ALA A 8 0.63 -15.23 -15.82
N VAL A 9 -0.32 -14.81 -16.66
CA VAL A 9 -0.43 -13.40 -17.12
C VAL A 9 -1.28 -12.55 -16.16
N VAL A 10 -2.24 -13.14 -15.46
CA VAL A 10 -3.18 -12.42 -14.58
C VAL A 10 -2.51 -11.91 -13.30
N VAL A 11 -1.44 -12.58 -12.83
CA VAL A 11 -0.72 -12.20 -11.60
C VAL A 11 0.00 -10.85 -11.73
N LEU A 12 0.30 -10.40 -12.96
CA LEU A 12 0.89 -9.08 -13.20
C LEU A 12 -0.13 -7.93 -13.09
N LEU A 13 -1.43 -8.18 -13.30
CA LEU A 13 -2.47 -7.13 -13.33
C LEU A 13 -2.76 -6.46 -11.98
N VAL A 14 -2.30 -7.05 -10.89
CA VAL A 14 -2.65 -6.66 -9.51
C VAL A 14 -1.41 -6.16 -8.74
N ILE A 15 -0.23 -6.38 -9.29
CA ILE A 15 1.08 -5.96 -8.75
C ILE A 15 1.65 -4.82 -9.63
N GLY A 16 0.86 -4.31 -10.59
CA GLY A 16 1.24 -3.19 -11.46
C GLY A 16 1.50 -3.61 -12.91
N SER A 17 0.44 -3.95 -13.64
CA SER A 17 0.51 -3.98 -15.11
C SER A 17 -0.55 -3.12 -15.79
N ALA A 18 -0.22 -1.83 -15.91
CA ALA A 18 -0.01 -1.36 -17.27
C ALA A 18 1.22 -2.12 -17.80
N GLY A 19 0.98 -3.15 -18.62
CA GLY A 19 2.04 -3.97 -19.19
C GLY A 19 3.07 -3.14 -19.96
N ALA A 20 4.27 -3.68 -20.13
CA ALA A 20 5.35 -3.02 -20.85
C ALA A 20 4.96 -2.75 -22.32
N PHE A 21 4.37 -1.60 -22.59
CA PHE A 21 4.21 -1.09 -23.95
C PHE A 21 5.57 -0.66 -24.47
N ALA A 22 6.23 -1.59 -25.15
CA ALA A 22 7.18 -1.22 -26.19
C ALA A 22 6.44 -0.33 -27.20
N ILE A 23 6.72 0.97 -27.19
CA ILE A 23 6.20 1.90 -28.20
C ILE A 23 6.89 1.57 -29.52
N ALA A 24 6.29 0.63 -30.26
CA ALA A 24 6.55 0.44 -31.67
C ALA A 24 6.13 1.71 -32.41
N ARG A 25 7.06 2.66 -32.56
CA ARG A 25 6.85 3.83 -33.41
C ARG A 25 6.56 3.35 -34.83
N HIS A 26 5.30 3.44 -35.25
CA HIS A 26 4.92 3.38 -36.65
C HIS A 26 5.57 4.55 -37.40
N GLN A 27 6.79 4.35 -37.90
CA GLN A 27 7.31 5.15 -39.01
C GLN A 27 6.57 4.72 -40.28
N ARG A 28 5.35 5.24 -40.48
CA ARG A 28 4.65 5.14 -41.76
C ARG A 28 5.14 6.25 -42.69
N GLY A 29 6.00 5.83 -43.61
CA GLY A 29 6.57 6.55 -44.76
C GLY A 29 6.14 7.99 -45.03
N SER A 30 7.08 8.91 -44.81
CA SER A 30 7.24 10.06 -45.71
C SER A 30 7.95 9.56 -46.97
N ALA A 31 7.25 9.56 -48.10
CA ALA A 31 7.84 9.17 -49.38
C ALA A 31 8.76 10.28 -49.92
N GLY A 32 10.02 9.91 -50.21
CA GLY A 32 10.91 10.53 -51.19
C GLY A 32 11.29 12.02 -51.03
N VAL A 33 12.60 12.29 -50.94
CA VAL A 33 13.37 13.05 -51.96
C VAL A 33 14.86 13.10 -51.54
N ALA A 34 15.74 12.75 -52.49
CA ALA A 34 17.18 13.07 -52.63
C ALA A 34 18.14 13.15 -51.41
N ALA A 35 19.18 12.30 -51.43
CA ALA A 35 20.53 12.63 -50.95
C ALA A 35 21.26 13.51 -52.01
N PRO A 36 22.28 14.34 -51.69
CA PRO A 36 23.51 14.00 -50.95
C PRO A 36 23.77 14.97 -49.75
N ASP A 37 24.95 15.16 -49.13
CA ASP A 37 26.35 14.71 -49.33
C ASP A 37 27.12 14.70 -47.97
N PRO A 38 28.19 13.89 -47.76
CA PRO A 38 28.85 13.81 -46.46
C PRO A 38 30.01 14.82 -46.31
N ALA A 39 29.75 15.98 -45.70
CA ALA A 39 30.78 16.99 -45.43
C ALA A 39 30.86 17.40 -43.94
N ALA A 40 32.10 17.42 -43.44
CA ALA A 40 32.52 17.60 -42.06
C ALA A 40 32.12 18.92 -41.36
N SER A 41 31.87 18.84 -40.05
CA SER A 41 32.22 19.85 -39.03
C SER A 41 32.14 19.21 -37.64
N ARG A 42 33.27 18.79 -37.05
CA ARG A 42 34.12 19.58 -36.12
C ARG A 42 33.41 20.00 -34.82
N LEU A 43 33.66 19.21 -33.78
CA LEU A 43 33.47 19.56 -32.36
C LEU A 43 34.31 20.80 -31.98
N PRO A 44 33.78 21.75 -31.19
CA PRO A 44 34.57 22.57 -30.27
C PRO A 44 34.70 21.87 -28.91
N PRO A 45 35.89 21.86 -28.27
CA PRO A 45 36.07 21.40 -26.89
C PRO A 45 35.98 22.56 -25.88
N HIS A 46 35.96 22.19 -24.58
CA HIS A 46 36.15 23.00 -23.35
C HIS A 46 34.89 23.44 -22.58
N PRO A 47 34.98 23.69 -21.25
CA PRO A 47 36.08 23.36 -20.30
C PRO A 47 35.65 22.46 -19.13
N GLN A 48 36.64 21.89 -18.43
CA GLN A 48 36.45 21.36 -17.08
C GLN A 48 36.17 22.50 -16.09
N GLN A 49 35.27 22.29 -15.13
CA GLN A 49 35.27 23.00 -13.85
C GLN A 49 35.47 22.01 -12.71
N ALA A 50 36.38 22.36 -11.80
CA ALA A 50 36.82 21.57 -10.66
C ALA A 50 35.93 21.83 -9.42
N PRO A 51 36.03 21.04 -8.34
CA PRO A 51 35.04 21.04 -7.27
C PRO A 51 35.21 22.19 -6.29
N GLY A 52 34.09 22.81 -5.89
CA GLY A 52 34.04 23.79 -4.81
C GLY A 52 33.83 23.10 -3.45
N SER A 53 34.87 23.04 -2.62
CA SER A 53 34.72 22.74 -1.19
C SER A 53 34.22 23.97 -0.44
N SER A 54 33.13 23.82 0.32
CA SER A 54 32.67 24.81 1.29
C SER A 54 32.53 24.13 2.65
N ALA A 55 33.47 24.42 3.55
CA ALA A 55 33.45 23.94 4.93
C ALA A 55 32.83 24.99 5.87
N GLY A 56 32.03 24.52 6.82
CA GLY A 56 31.50 25.22 7.98
C GLY A 56 30.70 24.17 8.79
N GLY A 57 30.86 23.99 10.09
CA GLY A 57 31.33 24.93 11.11
C GLY A 57 30.14 25.77 11.60
N ALA A 58 29.70 25.74 12.86
CA ALA A 58 30.20 24.95 14.00
C ALA A 58 29.15 24.92 15.15
N THR A 59 29.47 24.17 16.22
CA THR A 59 29.04 24.37 17.63
C THR A 59 27.55 24.26 18.04
N SER A 60 27.29 23.22 18.82
CA SER A 60 26.74 23.24 20.19
C SER A 60 25.55 24.15 20.58
N THR A 61 24.54 23.53 21.17
CA THR A 61 24.04 23.95 22.50
C THR A 61 23.64 22.73 23.31
N GLU A 62 24.29 22.57 24.45
CA GLU A 62 24.08 21.51 25.44
C GLU A 62 23.06 22.01 26.47
N GLY A 63 22.01 21.23 26.72
CA GLY A 63 20.86 21.60 27.55
C GLY A 63 20.62 20.64 28.72
N GLN A 64 21.57 20.53 29.64
CA GLN A 64 21.41 19.72 30.85
C GLN A 64 20.43 20.38 31.83
N GLY A 65 19.20 19.85 31.88
CA GLY A 65 18.17 20.24 32.86
C GLY A 65 18.08 19.26 34.03
N THR A 66 19.03 19.32 34.96
CA THR A 66 18.96 18.53 36.21
C THR A 66 18.07 19.23 37.24
N GLN A 67 16.92 18.64 37.60
CA GLN A 67 16.28 18.86 38.91
C GLN A 67 15.77 17.55 39.52
N GLN A 68 15.79 17.51 40.85
CA GLN A 68 15.86 16.30 41.69
C GLN A 68 14.52 16.05 42.45
N PRO A 69 14.39 14.97 43.25
CA PRO A 69 13.07 14.42 43.60
C PRO A 69 12.41 15.04 44.82
N VAL A 70 11.10 14.87 44.92
CA VAL A 70 10.35 14.98 46.18
C VAL A 70 9.83 13.60 46.60
N ARG A 71 10.24 13.16 47.80
CA ARG A 71 9.61 12.05 48.51
C ARG A 71 8.40 12.58 49.27
N SER A 72 7.28 11.87 49.22
CA SER A 72 6.26 11.93 50.26
C SER A 72 6.03 10.52 50.81
N THR A 73 6.17 10.40 52.12
CA THR A 73 5.97 9.17 52.89
C THR A 73 4.86 9.44 53.90
N GLY A 74 3.87 8.55 53.99
CA GLY A 74 2.75 8.63 54.93
C GLY A 74 1.78 7.49 54.59
N GLU A 75 1.82 6.33 55.23
CA GLU A 75 1.50 6.02 56.65
C GLU A 75 0.09 5.40 56.75
N ALA A 76 -0.01 4.33 57.53
CA ALA A 76 -1.17 3.46 57.76
C ALA A 76 -0.97 2.78 59.13
N PRO A 77 -1.94 2.03 59.73
CA PRO A 77 -3.34 1.75 59.37
C PRO A 77 -4.29 2.26 60.51
N PRO A 78 -5.39 1.64 61.02
CA PRO A 78 -5.76 0.21 61.19
C PRO A 78 -7.16 -0.21 60.64
N ALA A 79 -7.55 -1.46 60.89
CA ALA A 79 -8.68 -2.16 60.26
C ALA A 79 -9.96 -2.26 61.11
N SER A 80 -11.10 -2.62 60.48
CA SER A 80 -12.17 -3.46 61.07
C SER A 80 -13.22 -3.97 60.06
N SER A 81 -13.54 -5.28 60.13
CA SER A 81 -14.87 -5.96 60.07
C SER A 81 -16.03 -5.37 59.22
N ALA A 82 -16.84 -6.10 58.45
CA ALA A 82 -17.25 -7.51 58.50
C ALA A 82 -18.15 -7.91 57.28
N ALA A 83 -18.26 -9.24 57.05
CA ALA A 83 -19.42 -10.00 56.52
C ALA A 83 -20.21 -9.52 55.27
N ALA A 84 -20.14 -10.30 54.19
CA ALA A 84 -21.22 -11.25 53.80
C ALA A 84 -20.88 -12.01 52.50
N SER A 85 -21.13 -13.32 52.47
CA SER A 85 -21.19 -14.10 51.22
C SER A 85 -22.55 -13.91 50.53
N PRO A 86 -22.63 -14.14 49.22
CA PRO A 86 -23.36 -15.34 48.80
C PRO A 86 -22.66 -16.14 47.69
N MET A 87 -23.01 -17.44 47.63
CA MET A 87 -22.69 -18.29 46.49
C MET A 87 -23.54 -17.91 45.26
N ALA A 88 -22.92 -17.93 44.09
CA ALA A 88 -23.64 -18.04 42.81
C ALA A 88 -22.76 -18.79 41.80
N SER A 89 -22.80 -20.12 41.82
CA SER A 89 -22.29 -20.94 40.72
C SER A 89 -23.24 -20.79 39.52
N ALA A 90 -23.02 -19.75 38.71
CA ALA A 90 -23.64 -19.64 37.40
C ALA A 90 -22.88 -20.52 36.42
N SER A 91 -23.39 -21.73 36.18
CA SER A 91 -23.03 -22.49 34.98
C SER A 91 -23.56 -21.72 33.77
N THR A 92 -22.73 -20.88 33.17
CA THR A 92 -23.05 -20.27 31.88
C THR A 92 -23.03 -21.35 30.82
N ASP A 93 -24.23 -21.83 30.51
CA ASP A 93 -24.53 -22.62 29.33
C ASP A 93 -23.84 -22.01 28.11
N ALA A 94 -22.97 -22.78 27.45
CA ALA A 94 -22.23 -22.35 26.28
C ALA A 94 -23.16 -22.40 25.06
N GLY A 95 -24.12 -21.48 25.02
CA GLY A 95 -24.86 -21.19 23.80
C GLY A 95 -23.89 -20.94 22.65
N PRO A 96 -24.23 -21.36 21.42
CA PRO A 96 -23.33 -21.24 20.28
C PRO A 96 -22.84 -19.80 20.17
N ALA A 97 -21.51 -19.63 20.17
CA ALA A 97 -20.89 -18.32 20.00
C ALA A 97 -21.48 -17.70 18.73
N PRO A 98 -21.89 -16.41 18.76
CA PRO A 98 -22.43 -15.78 17.57
C PRO A 98 -21.39 -15.87 16.46
N GLU A 99 -21.74 -16.53 15.36
CA GLU A 99 -20.92 -16.56 14.16
C GLU A 99 -20.64 -15.10 13.78
N THR A 100 -19.36 -14.73 13.76
CA THR A 100 -18.94 -13.36 13.49
C THR A 100 -19.28 -13.04 12.04
N ASP A 101 -20.41 -12.35 11.84
CA ASP A 101 -20.98 -12.05 10.52
C ASP A 101 -19.91 -11.42 9.60
N PRO A 102 -19.58 -12.03 8.45
CA PRO A 102 -18.60 -11.49 7.52
C PRO A 102 -19.07 -10.23 6.79
N ALA A 103 -20.35 -9.83 6.89
CA ALA A 103 -20.86 -8.57 6.36
C ALA A 103 -20.67 -7.44 7.40
N THR A 104 -19.99 -6.34 7.11
CA THR A 104 -20.46 -5.35 6.14
C THR A 104 -19.28 -4.57 5.56
N ALA A 105 -18.57 -5.15 4.59
CA ALA A 105 -17.71 -4.36 3.71
C ALA A 105 -18.60 -3.39 2.90
N PRO A 106 -18.25 -2.10 2.73
CA PRO A 106 -19.05 -1.19 1.92
C PRO A 106 -19.00 -1.63 0.44
N VAL A 107 -20.16 -1.96 -0.13
CA VAL A 107 -20.29 -2.32 -1.55
C VAL A 107 -20.57 -1.08 -2.37
N GLY A 108 -19.97 -0.98 -3.55
CA GLY A 108 -20.18 0.14 -4.46
C GLY A 108 -19.08 1.21 -4.41
N PRO A 109 -19.05 2.11 -5.40
CA PRO A 109 -18.35 3.39 -5.31
C PRO A 109 -18.80 4.18 -4.08
N SER A 110 -17.87 4.81 -3.38
CA SER A 110 -18.19 5.79 -2.35
C SER A 110 -17.21 6.96 -2.36
N ASN A 111 -17.58 8.06 -1.70
CA ASN A 111 -16.64 9.13 -1.37
C ASN A 111 -15.79 8.80 -0.12
N ASN A 112 -15.85 7.57 0.39
CA ASN A 112 -15.09 7.13 1.53
C ASN A 112 -13.77 6.49 1.07
N LEU A 113 -12.70 7.29 1.15
CA LEU A 113 -11.33 6.90 0.82
C LEU A 113 -10.55 6.36 2.03
N THR A 114 -11.20 6.29 3.21
CA THR A 114 -10.57 5.85 4.45
C THR A 114 -10.54 4.33 4.52
N VAL A 115 -9.37 3.76 4.81
CA VAL A 115 -9.20 2.33 5.08
C VAL A 115 -9.90 1.99 6.39
N GLN A 116 -10.90 1.12 6.31
CA GLN A 116 -11.66 0.62 7.45
C GLN A 116 -11.27 -0.83 7.77
N MET A 117 -11.66 -1.31 8.96
CA MET A 117 -11.29 -2.63 9.47
C MET A 117 -12.46 -3.37 10.08
N SER A 118 -12.55 -4.67 9.81
CA SER A 118 -13.45 -5.59 10.50
C SER A 118 -13.15 -5.64 12.02
N PRO A 119 -14.14 -6.00 12.87
CA PRO A 119 -13.93 -6.16 14.30
C PRO A 119 -12.80 -7.14 14.64
N SER A 120 -12.70 -8.26 13.92
CA SER A 120 -11.64 -9.27 14.08
C SER A 120 -10.27 -8.75 13.64
N THR A 121 -10.21 -7.95 12.57
CA THR A 121 -8.95 -7.33 12.14
C THR A 121 -8.44 -6.32 13.17
N ARG A 122 -9.33 -5.54 13.79
CA ARG A 122 -8.96 -4.52 14.79
C ARG A 122 -8.33 -5.09 16.07
N THR A 123 -8.53 -6.38 16.37
CA THR A 123 -7.87 -7.04 17.51
C THR A 123 -6.44 -7.53 17.20
N HIS A 124 -5.99 -7.46 15.93
CA HIS A 124 -4.65 -7.88 15.53
C HIS A 124 -3.59 -6.87 16.02
N ALA A 125 -2.45 -7.36 16.54
CA ALA A 125 -1.43 -6.52 17.15
C ALA A 125 -0.83 -5.47 16.18
N ARG A 126 -0.57 -5.86 14.92
CA ARG A 126 -0.10 -4.96 13.85
C ARG A 126 -1.22 -4.22 13.08
N SER A 127 -2.48 -4.26 13.53
CA SER A 127 -3.63 -3.75 12.75
C SER A 127 -3.52 -2.28 12.37
N GLN A 128 -3.09 -1.42 13.31
CA GLN A 128 -2.92 0.01 13.09
C GLN A 128 -1.80 0.33 12.09
N ASP A 129 -0.64 -0.35 12.20
CA ASP A 129 0.47 -0.22 11.24
C ASP A 129 0.03 -0.58 9.82
N VAL A 130 -0.72 -1.69 9.69
CA VAL A 130 -1.23 -2.18 8.39
C VAL A 130 -2.27 -1.21 7.83
N GLN A 131 -3.17 -0.69 8.67
CA GLN A 131 -4.12 0.34 8.25
C GLN A 131 -3.40 1.60 7.75
N GLN A 132 -2.34 2.05 8.43
CA GLN A 132 -1.61 3.26 8.07
C GLN A 132 -0.84 3.10 6.74
N VAL A 133 -0.18 1.96 6.49
CA VAL A 133 0.52 1.74 5.22
C VAL A 133 -0.47 1.55 4.06
N LEU A 134 -1.62 0.90 4.28
CA LEU A 134 -2.70 0.81 3.29
C LEU A 134 -3.31 2.19 3.00
N GLN A 135 -3.55 3.02 4.01
CA GLN A 135 -4.05 4.38 3.80
C GLN A 135 -3.07 5.17 2.94
N THR A 136 -1.77 5.14 3.28
CA THR A 136 -0.71 5.79 2.49
C THR A 136 -0.69 5.32 1.03
N TYR A 137 -0.91 4.02 0.80
CA TYR A 137 -0.95 3.41 -0.53
C TYR A 137 -2.14 3.88 -1.38
N PHE A 138 -3.35 3.82 -0.82
CA PHE A 138 -4.57 4.24 -1.52
C PHE A 138 -4.65 5.75 -1.68
N ASP A 139 -4.20 6.53 -0.68
CA ASP A 139 -4.06 7.99 -0.80
C ASP A 139 -3.10 8.38 -1.91
N ALA A 140 -1.98 7.66 -2.05
CA ALA A 140 -1.02 7.90 -3.12
C ALA A 140 -1.61 7.63 -4.51
N ILE A 141 -2.34 6.52 -4.70
CA ILE A 141 -3.07 6.22 -5.95
C ILE A 141 -4.08 7.34 -6.24
N ASN A 142 -4.98 7.63 -5.29
CA ASN A 142 -6.07 8.61 -5.45
C ASN A 142 -5.58 10.05 -5.71
N GLN A 143 -4.38 10.40 -5.23
CA GLN A 143 -3.74 11.70 -5.45
C GLN A 143 -2.73 11.70 -6.61
N HIS A 144 -2.52 10.55 -7.26
CA HIS A 144 -1.52 10.36 -8.31
C HIS A 144 -0.07 10.67 -7.86
N ASP A 145 0.24 10.47 -6.58
CA ASP A 145 1.56 10.71 -6.00
C ASP A 145 2.42 9.43 -6.00
N TYR A 146 3.18 9.25 -7.09
CA TYR A 146 4.15 8.17 -7.22
C TYR A 146 5.23 8.17 -6.11
N SER A 147 5.61 9.34 -5.57
CA SER A 147 6.62 9.42 -4.50
C SER A 147 6.07 8.78 -3.23
N SER A 148 4.87 9.15 -2.81
CA SER A 148 4.19 8.53 -1.65
C SER A 148 3.87 7.05 -1.90
N TRP A 149 3.54 6.66 -3.13
CA TRP A 149 3.36 5.25 -3.49
C TRP A 149 4.65 4.44 -3.24
N THR A 150 5.81 4.89 -3.71
CA THR A 150 7.10 4.18 -3.46
C THR A 150 7.47 4.07 -1.97
N GLN A 151 6.89 4.92 -1.11
CA GLN A 151 7.08 4.90 0.35
C GLN A 151 6.13 3.95 1.08
N SER A 152 5.04 3.49 0.45
CA SER A 152 4.11 2.48 1.01
C SER A 152 4.41 1.06 0.51
N VAL A 153 5.03 0.91 -0.66
CA VAL A 153 5.42 -0.41 -1.20
C VAL A 153 6.86 -0.82 -0.87
N THR A 154 7.16 -2.10 -1.07
CA THR A 154 8.53 -2.67 -1.01
C THR A 154 9.40 -2.14 -2.15
N LYS A 155 10.73 -2.15 -1.96
CA LYS A 155 11.72 -1.78 -3.00
C LYS A 155 11.61 -2.66 -4.24
N THR A 156 11.34 -3.95 -4.05
CA THR A 156 11.12 -4.91 -5.16
C THR A 156 9.94 -4.46 -6.02
N LEU A 157 8.77 -4.22 -5.39
CA LEU A 157 7.58 -3.75 -6.09
C LEU A 157 7.83 -2.42 -6.82
N ALA A 158 8.40 -1.42 -6.13
CA ALA A 158 8.74 -0.14 -6.73
C ALA A 158 9.71 -0.27 -7.93
N SER A 159 10.64 -1.23 -7.90
CA SER A 159 11.61 -1.43 -8.99
C SER A 159 11.01 -1.98 -10.29
N HIS A 160 9.83 -2.60 -10.22
CA HIS A 160 9.14 -3.16 -11.39
C HIS A 160 8.30 -2.13 -12.16
N GLN A 161 8.02 -0.96 -11.56
CA GLN A 161 7.09 0.03 -12.13
C GLN A 161 7.69 1.43 -12.07
N THR A 162 8.11 1.96 -13.24
CA THR A 162 8.60 3.35 -13.34
C THR A 162 7.47 4.35 -13.09
N GLY A 163 7.81 5.55 -12.61
CA GLY A 163 6.81 6.59 -12.35
C GLY A 163 5.94 6.96 -13.55
N GLN A 164 6.48 6.88 -14.78
CA GLN A 164 5.67 7.10 -15.99
C GLN A 164 4.68 5.95 -16.23
N GLN A 165 5.08 4.69 -16.05
CA GLN A 165 4.17 3.54 -16.17
C GLN A 165 3.12 3.55 -15.07
N TRP A 166 3.49 3.95 -13.85
CA TRP A 166 2.59 4.10 -12.72
C TRP A 166 1.55 5.20 -12.98
N LEU A 167 1.99 6.40 -13.38
CA LEU A 167 1.08 7.50 -13.70
C LEU A 167 0.12 7.13 -14.84
N LEU A 168 0.58 6.41 -15.87
CA LEU A 168 -0.30 5.94 -16.95
C LEU A 168 -1.30 4.87 -16.47
N ALA A 169 -0.89 3.96 -15.58
CA ALA A 169 -1.77 2.92 -15.04
C ALA A 169 -2.88 3.49 -14.15
N TYR A 170 -2.57 4.54 -13.39
CA TYR A 170 -3.46 5.10 -12.37
C TYR A 170 -4.06 6.47 -12.70
N ALA A 171 -3.82 7.04 -13.90
CA ALA A 171 -4.16 8.42 -14.28
C ALA A 171 -5.61 8.90 -14.04
N THR A 172 -6.55 7.96 -13.89
CA THR A 172 -7.98 8.23 -13.63
C THR A 172 -8.53 7.35 -12.51
N THR A 173 -7.66 6.63 -11.79
CA THR A 173 -8.07 5.63 -10.81
C THR A 173 -8.48 6.30 -9.51
N VAL A 174 -9.67 5.94 -9.03
CA VAL A 174 -10.17 6.32 -7.71
C VAL A 174 -10.62 5.07 -6.96
N ASP A 175 -9.83 4.71 -5.96
CA ASP A 175 -10.08 3.61 -5.03
C ASP A 175 -10.84 4.11 -3.81
N SER A 176 -11.91 3.41 -3.46
CA SER A 176 -12.87 3.77 -2.41
C SER A 176 -13.37 2.52 -1.68
N SER A 177 -14.13 2.72 -0.59
CA SER A 177 -14.77 1.62 0.15
C SER A 177 -13.78 0.57 0.67
N ILE A 178 -12.54 0.99 1.01
CA ILE A 178 -11.46 0.08 1.39
C ILE A 178 -11.72 -0.54 2.77
N TRP A 179 -11.70 -1.87 2.82
CA TRP A 179 -12.05 -2.65 4.00
C TRP A 179 -11.08 -3.82 4.23
N MET A 180 -10.37 -3.80 5.35
CA MET A 180 -9.53 -4.90 5.82
C MET A 180 -10.41 -5.96 6.50
N GLN A 181 -10.55 -7.12 5.86
CA GLN A 181 -11.46 -8.19 6.26
C GLN A 181 -10.82 -9.14 7.27
N SER A 182 -9.59 -9.56 7.01
CA SER A 182 -8.84 -10.47 7.88
C SER A 182 -7.33 -10.22 7.80
N MET A 183 -6.60 -10.64 8.84
CA MET A 183 -5.15 -10.61 8.91
C MET A 183 -4.60 -11.95 9.39
N ARG A 184 -3.36 -12.26 8.98
CA ARG A 184 -2.58 -13.42 9.44
C ARG A 184 -1.12 -13.01 9.64
N ASP A 185 -0.44 -13.60 10.60
CA ASP A 185 1.00 -13.51 10.78
C ASP A 185 1.73 -14.64 10.00
N ASP A 186 3.05 -14.51 9.87
CA ASP A 186 4.00 -15.51 9.35
C ASP A 186 3.65 -16.16 7.98
N PRO A 187 3.73 -15.40 6.86
CA PRO A 187 4.10 -13.99 6.77
C PRO A 187 2.90 -13.06 7.01
N LEU A 188 3.17 -11.82 7.40
CA LEU A 188 2.13 -10.81 7.64
C LEU A 188 1.31 -10.58 6.36
N GLN A 189 0.02 -10.86 6.45
CA GLN A 189 -0.94 -10.80 5.35
C GLN A 189 -2.19 -10.03 5.76
N VAL A 190 -2.77 -9.31 4.81
CA VAL A 190 -4.08 -8.66 4.98
C VAL A 190 -4.95 -8.96 3.76
N GLN A 191 -6.12 -9.53 4.01
CA GLN A 191 -7.18 -9.63 3.02
C GLN A 191 -7.98 -8.33 3.02
N ILE A 192 -8.15 -7.74 1.84
CA ILE A 192 -8.93 -6.51 1.66
C ILE A 192 -9.99 -6.66 0.59
N HIS A 193 -11.03 -5.84 0.72
CA HIS A 193 -11.96 -5.50 -0.36
C HIS A 193 -11.90 -3.99 -0.61
N PHE A 194 -12.07 -3.57 -1.87
CA PHE A 194 -12.21 -2.15 -2.22
C PHE A 194 -12.90 -2.00 -3.59
N THR A 195 -13.45 -0.82 -3.85
CA THR A 195 -13.99 -0.47 -5.18
C THR A 195 -13.02 0.44 -5.89
N SER A 196 -12.57 0.04 -7.07
CA SER A 196 -11.75 0.86 -7.97
C SER A 196 -12.58 1.35 -9.15
N GLN A 197 -12.49 2.64 -9.47
CA GLN A 197 -13.10 3.24 -10.66
C GLN A 197 -12.02 3.88 -11.52
N GLN A 198 -12.14 3.81 -12.85
CA GLN A 198 -11.19 4.40 -13.80
C GLN A 198 -11.84 4.64 -15.17
N ASP A 199 -11.17 5.36 -16.06
CA ASP A 199 -11.61 5.48 -17.45
C ASP A 199 -11.38 4.15 -18.22
N PRO A 200 -12.42 3.51 -18.82
CA PRO A 200 -12.28 2.30 -19.63
C PRO A 200 -11.34 2.45 -20.85
N ASP A 201 -11.09 3.66 -21.32
CA ASP A 201 -10.16 3.90 -22.43
C ASP A 201 -8.69 3.89 -22.00
N LEU A 202 -8.41 4.18 -20.73
CA LEU A 202 -7.09 4.08 -20.10
C LEU A 202 -6.86 2.74 -19.38
N ALA A 203 -7.94 1.99 -19.11
CA ALA A 203 -7.89 0.65 -18.53
C ALA A 203 -7.08 -0.36 -19.38
N PRO A 204 -6.51 -1.42 -18.74
CA PRO A 204 -5.86 -2.53 -19.44
C PRO A 204 -6.74 -3.12 -20.55
N VAL A 205 -6.13 -3.52 -21.67
CA VAL A 205 -6.85 -3.94 -22.89
C VAL A 205 -7.73 -5.18 -22.71
N ASP A 206 -7.39 -6.02 -21.73
CA ASP A 206 -8.09 -7.22 -21.29
C ASP A 206 -9.13 -6.97 -20.19
N LEU A 207 -9.09 -5.79 -19.54
CA LEU A 207 -9.99 -5.40 -18.45
C LEU A 207 -10.53 -3.97 -18.61
N LYS A 208 -11.06 -3.67 -19.82
CA LYS A 208 -11.73 -2.40 -20.14
C LYS A 208 -13.10 -2.27 -19.45
N VAL A 209 -13.08 -1.93 -18.16
CA VAL A 209 -14.26 -1.66 -17.33
C VAL A 209 -14.02 -0.43 -16.46
N GLY A 210 -15.07 0.34 -16.20
CA GLY A 210 -14.96 1.60 -15.47
C GLY A 210 -15.10 1.48 -13.95
N CYS A 211 -15.49 0.31 -13.44
CA CYS A 211 -15.72 0.06 -12.02
C CYS A 211 -15.53 -1.44 -11.71
N ILE A 212 -14.79 -1.73 -10.64
CA ILE A 212 -14.45 -3.08 -10.17
C ILE A 212 -14.56 -3.14 -8.65
N HIS A 213 -15.18 -4.19 -8.12
CA HIS A 213 -15.03 -4.58 -6.72
C HIS A 213 -13.95 -5.65 -6.62
N TRP A 214 -12.83 -5.29 -6.00
CA TRP A 214 -11.68 -6.16 -5.80
C TRP A 214 -11.80 -6.94 -4.49
N THR A 215 -11.31 -8.17 -4.50
CA THR A 215 -10.95 -8.94 -3.31
C THR A 215 -9.53 -9.46 -3.51
N LEU A 216 -8.61 -9.17 -2.60
CA LEU A 216 -7.23 -9.68 -2.69
C LEU A 216 -6.59 -9.81 -1.32
N THR A 217 -5.48 -10.54 -1.24
CA THR A 217 -4.63 -10.58 -0.04
C THR A 217 -3.25 -10.04 -0.38
N TYR A 218 -2.84 -8.94 0.24
CA TYR A 218 -1.46 -8.46 0.20
C TYR A 218 -0.60 -9.21 1.21
N GLN A 219 0.64 -9.52 0.84
CA GLN A 219 1.72 -9.81 1.79
C GLN A 219 2.42 -8.50 2.14
N LEU A 220 2.75 -8.30 3.42
CA LEU A 220 3.53 -7.16 3.88
C LEU A 220 4.87 -7.62 4.46
N ALA A 221 5.87 -6.76 4.38
CA ALA A 221 7.19 -7.00 4.93
C ALA A 221 7.68 -5.76 5.69
N ASP A 222 8.32 -5.98 6.84
CA ASP A 222 9.13 -4.95 7.48
C ASP A 222 10.46 -4.83 6.69
N GLN A 223 10.69 -3.66 6.09
CA GLN A 223 11.82 -3.37 5.21
C GLN A 223 12.44 -2.02 5.61
N ASP A 224 13.75 -1.99 5.86
CA ASP A 224 14.47 -0.78 6.33
C ASP A 224 13.87 -0.15 7.61
N GLY A 225 13.17 -0.93 8.44
CA GLY A 225 12.49 -0.46 9.65
C GLY A 225 11.11 0.17 9.43
N ARG A 226 10.55 0.12 8.21
CA ARG A 226 9.15 0.46 7.92
C ARG A 226 8.37 -0.75 7.44
N LEU A 227 7.07 -0.80 7.74
CA LEU A 227 6.17 -1.75 7.12
C LEU A 227 5.89 -1.34 5.66
N ALA A 228 5.84 -2.31 4.75
CA ALA A 228 5.69 -2.08 3.32
C ALA A 228 4.82 -3.14 2.65
N ILE A 229 4.01 -2.74 1.67
CA ILE A 229 3.18 -3.64 0.84
C ILE A 229 4.08 -4.35 -0.19
N GLY A 230 4.03 -5.68 -0.18
CA GLY A 230 4.71 -6.56 -1.12
C GLY A 230 3.79 -7.01 -2.25
N SER A 231 3.98 -8.24 -2.72
CA SER A 231 3.09 -8.85 -3.71
C SER A 231 1.72 -9.22 -3.11
N THR A 232 0.73 -9.45 -3.97
CA THR A 232 -0.42 -10.26 -3.58
C THR A 232 0.00 -11.71 -3.29
N VAL A 233 -0.82 -12.43 -2.52
CA VAL A 233 -0.73 -13.89 -2.39
C VAL A 233 -1.27 -14.53 -3.66
N ASP A 234 -0.58 -15.54 -4.20
CA ASP A 234 -1.01 -16.26 -5.40
C ASP A 234 -2.41 -16.85 -5.22
N GLY A 235 -3.27 -16.65 -6.24
CA GLY A 235 -4.66 -17.10 -6.22
C GLY A 235 -5.59 -16.38 -5.23
N SER A 236 -5.13 -15.34 -4.53
CA SER A 236 -5.98 -14.55 -3.62
C SER A 236 -6.81 -13.47 -4.31
N VAL A 237 -6.46 -13.11 -5.55
CA VAL A 237 -7.12 -12.03 -6.29
C VAL A 237 -8.36 -12.57 -6.98
N ASP A 238 -9.50 -11.98 -6.64
CA ASP A 238 -10.77 -12.11 -7.34
C ASP A 238 -11.36 -10.70 -7.58
N TYR A 239 -12.24 -10.59 -8.57
CA TYR A 239 -12.94 -9.34 -8.84
C TYR A 239 -14.30 -9.55 -9.49
N VAL A 240 -15.24 -8.67 -9.15
CA VAL A 240 -16.51 -8.56 -9.86
C VAL A 240 -16.66 -7.16 -10.45
N LYS A 241 -17.33 -7.07 -11.59
CA LYS A 241 -17.67 -5.79 -12.22
C LYS A 241 -18.85 -5.16 -11.47
N CYS A 242 -18.86 -3.83 -11.42
CA CYS A 242 -20.08 -3.06 -11.24
C CYS A 242 -20.90 -3.07 -12.55
#